data_AF-A0AAV9GMJ5-F1
#
_entry.id   AF-A0AAV9GMJ5-F1
#
_cell.length_a   1.000
_cell.length_b   1.000
_cell.length_c   1.000
_cell.angle_alpha   90.00
_cell.angle_beta   90.00
_cell.angle_gamma   90.00
#
_symmetry.space_group_name_H-M   'P 1'
#
loop_
_entity.id
_entity.type
_entity.pdbx_description
1 polymer ?
#
loop_
_entity_poly.entity_id
_entity_poly.type
_entity_poly.pdbx_seq_one_letter_code
_entity_poly.pdbx_strand_id
1 'polypeptide(L)'
;MTAHDLDHVADGKMPLSEASLHIPDPKDLDPSPPYTESAVPPQSSAPTGPSRLHILGATWGGINVTSDIQGLIEVDKSSQFQRLKLNMHIIHTQLLPDPEITIIKTLTILYQYDGGDLHVLNASQFAPQINVKITPTAHLDQSTGIRQALFPKFITTLSGNPWRSASGNGRVEILAVLYGTGRIQTPDVLEDLASFFEGRRGQIRTTTEFFRTDPWPGHRKSWTVYFRFVGSGLVQCVSGMENRALELPWRQG
;
A
#
# COMPACT_ATOMS: atom_id res chain seq x y z
N MET A 1 -25.85 26.85 65.99
CA MET A 1 -26.19 25.90 67.08
C MET A 1 -26.57 24.60 66.40
N THR A 2 -25.87 23.47 66.47
CA THR A 2 -24.71 22.91 67.22
C THR A 2 -24.36 21.63 66.42
N ALA A 3 -23.14 21.38 65.93
CA ALA A 3 -21.90 21.00 66.63
C ALA A 3 -22.02 19.68 67.44
N HIS A 4 -21.37 18.62 66.94
CA HIS A 4 -20.56 17.59 67.64
C HIS A 4 -20.07 16.57 66.59
N ASP A 5 -18.81 16.57 66.15
CA ASP A 5 -17.59 16.02 66.77
C ASP A 5 -17.69 14.54 67.16
N LEU A 6 -16.93 13.65 66.50
CA LEU A 6 -15.69 13.09 67.07
C LEU A 6 -14.98 12.10 66.12
N ASP A 7 -13.66 12.26 66.10
CA ASP A 7 -12.61 11.44 65.50
C ASP A 7 -12.69 9.95 65.85
N HIS A 8 -12.23 9.09 64.92
CA HIS A 8 -11.32 8.01 65.30
C HIS A 8 -10.30 7.66 64.20
N VAL A 9 -9.04 7.83 64.63
CA VAL A 9 -7.78 7.42 64.02
C VAL A 9 -7.66 5.89 64.07
N ALA A 10 -7.22 5.27 62.98
CA ALA A 10 -6.56 3.98 63.02
C ALA A 10 -5.50 3.88 61.92
N ASP A 11 -4.26 4.06 62.36
CA ASP A 11 -3.01 3.76 61.66
C ASP A 11 -2.99 2.27 61.24
N GLY A 12 -3.13 2.03 59.94
CA GLY A 12 -2.98 0.72 59.32
C GLY A 12 -1.68 0.66 58.50
N LYS A 13 -0.55 0.61 59.20
CA LYS A 13 0.79 0.44 58.64
C LYS A 13 0.88 -0.93 57.94
N MET A 14 0.67 -0.98 56.61
CA MET A 14 0.91 -2.20 55.84
C MET A 14 2.42 -2.42 55.67
N PRO A 15 2.94 -3.64 55.93
CA PRO A 15 4.34 -3.95 55.75
C PRO A 15 4.68 -4.00 54.25
N LEU A 16 5.71 -3.26 53.85
CA LEU A 16 6.41 -3.45 52.59
C LEU A 16 7.05 -4.85 52.64
N SER A 17 6.39 -5.86 52.09
CA SER A 17 7.06 -7.11 51.74
C SER A 17 7.89 -6.83 50.49
N GLU A 18 9.21 -6.84 50.65
CA GLU A 18 10.17 -6.89 49.56
C GLU A 18 9.87 -8.12 48.69
N ALA A 19 9.17 -7.91 47.58
CA ALA A 19 9.17 -8.86 46.49
C ALA A 19 10.57 -8.80 45.85
N SER A 20 11.46 -9.66 46.34
CA SER A 20 12.72 -9.97 45.68
C SER A 20 12.41 -10.45 44.26
N LEU A 21 12.60 -9.56 43.27
CA LEU A 21 12.68 -9.95 41.87
C LEU A 21 13.92 -10.83 41.74
N HIS A 22 13.71 -12.14 41.75
CA HIS A 22 14.72 -13.11 41.37
C HIS A 22 15.04 -12.89 39.90
N ILE A 23 16.13 -12.18 39.63
CA ILE A 23 16.72 -12.10 38.28
C ILE A 23 17.38 -13.46 38.06
N PRO A 24 16.92 -14.28 37.11
CA PRO A 24 17.55 -15.58 36.87
C PRO A 24 19.00 -15.39 36.42
N ASP A 25 19.87 -16.27 36.92
CA ASP A 25 21.29 -16.29 36.58
C ASP A 25 21.44 -16.49 35.05
N PRO A 26 22.40 -15.83 34.36
CA PRO A 26 22.52 -15.89 32.89
C PRO A 26 22.81 -17.30 32.32
N LYS A 27 22.96 -18.30 33.18
CA LYS A 27 23.26 -19.69 32.85
C LYS A 27 22.02 -20.57 32.75
N ASP A 28 20.86 -20.09 33.21
CA ASP A 28 19.58 -20.81 33.19
C ASP A 28 18.66 -20.35 32.04
N LEU A 29 19.18 -19.57 31.09
CA LEU A 29 18.49 -19.29 29.83
C LEU A 29 18.68 -20.48 28.89
N ASP A 30 17.59 -21.21 28.67
CA ASP A 30 17.47 -22.25 27.65
C ASP A 30 18.04 -21.71 26.32
N PRO A 31 18.94 -22.43 25.62
CA PRO A 31 19.49 -21.95 24.37
C PRO A 31 18.34 -21.73 23.40
N SER A 32 18.15 -20.47 22.99
CA SER A 32 17.19 -20.13 21.95
C SER A 32 17.42 -21.02 20.73
N PRO A 33 16.36 -21.50 20.05
CA PRO A 33 16.53 -22.26 18.82
C PRO A 33 17.42 -21.46 17.87
N PRO A 34 18.32 -22.11 17.11
CA PRO A 34 19.28 -21.39 16.28
C PRO A 34 18.53 -20.44 15.35
N TYR A 35 18.80 -19.15 15.54
CA TYR A 35 18.34 -18.11 14.64
C TYR A 35 18.99 -18.38 13.28
N THR A 36 18.20 -18.83 12.31
CA THR A 36 18.63 -18.83 10.92
C THR A 36 18.60 -17.40 10.42
N GLU A 37 19.71 -16.70 10.61
CA GLU A 37 20.01 -15.48 9.88
C GLU A 37 19.96 -15.84 8.39
N SER A 38 18.96 -15.32 7.67
CA SER A 38 18.93 -15.41 6.21
C SER A 38 20.12 -14.62 5.69
N ALA A 39 21.21 -15.34 5.41
CA ALA A 39 22.44 -14.79 4.91
C ALA A 39 22.18 -13.81 3.75
N VAL A 40 22.91 -12.69 3.78
CA VAL A 40 23.05 -11.76 2.66
C VAL A 40 23.26 -12.56 1.38
N PRO A 41 22.48 -12.33 0.29
CA PRO A 41 22.68 -13.08 -0.94
C PRO A 41 24.08 -12.84 -1.49
N PRO A 42 24.78 -13.87 -1.99
CA PRO A 42 26.05 -13.69 -2.66
C PRO A 42 25.87 -12.76 -3.88
N GLN A 43 26.85 -11.89 -4.10
CA GLN A 43 26.90 -11.02 -5.27
C GLN A 43 26.91 -11.85 -6.56
N SER A 44 25.90 -11.58 -7.39
CA SER A 44 25.85 -11.72 -8.85
C SER A 44 26.26 -13.07 -9.45
N SER A 45 25.40 -14.06 -9.33
CA SER A 45 25.12 -14.97 -10.44
C SER A 45 23.87 -14.45 -11.16
N ALA A 46 23.93 -14.23 -12.48
CA ALA A 46 22.76 -13.86 -13.27
C ALA A 46 21.59 -14.81 -12.94
N PRO A 47 20.37 -14.31 -12.69
CA PRO A 47 19.26 -15.15 -12.29
C PRO A 47 19.03 -16.23 -13.37
N THR A 48 19.19 -17.49 -13.00
CA THR A 48 19.05 -18.67 -13.89
C THR A 48 17.60 -19.04 -14.20
N GLY A 49 16.66 -18.11 -13.97
CA GLY A 49 15.22 -18.31 -14.16
C GLY A 49 14.58 -17.13 -14.88
N PRO A 50 13.29 -17.26 -15.24
CA PRO A 50 12.60 -16.18 -15.93
C PRO A 50 12.54 -14.92 -15.07
N SER A 51 12.68 -13.74 -15.69
CA SER A 51 12.53 -12.47 -14.98
C SER A 51 11.20 -12.44 -14.24
N ARG A 52 11.26 -12.29 -12.92
CA ARG A 52 10.11 -12.40 -12.04
C ARG A 52 9.36 -11.08 -11.98
N LEU A 53 8.03 -11.19 -12.00
CA LEU A 53 7.12 -10.08 -11.82
C LEU A 53 6.72 -10.02 -10.34
N HIS A 54 7.04 -8.92 -9.69
CA HIS A 54 6.69 -8.66 -8.29
C HIS A 54 5.51 -7.71 -8.22
N ILE A 55 4.38 -8.20 -7.71
CA ILE A 55 3.23 -7.38 -7.39
C ILE A 55 3.38 -6.90 -5.95
N LEU A 56 3.63 -5.61 -5.78
CA LEU A 56 3.92 -4.98 -4.49
C LEU A 56 2.66 -4.49 -3.78
N GLY A 57 1.58 -4.28 -4.53
CA GLY A 57 0.25 -4.03 -4.00
C GLY A 57 -0.76 -3.82 -5.11
N ALA A 58 -1.98 -4.33 -4.95
CA ALA A 58 -3.06 -4.15 -5.90
C ALA A 58 -4.38 -3.87 -5.22
N THR A 59 -5.20 -3.03 -5.84
CA THR A 59 -6.54 -2.69 -5.34
C THR A 59 -7.56 -2.68 -6.46
N TRP A 60 -8.77 -3.13 -6.16
CA TRP A 60 -9.91 -3.11 -7.06
C TRP A 60 -11.05 -2.38 -6.36
N GLY A 61 -11.48 -1.23 -6.87
CA GLY A 61 -12.62 -0.52 -6.28
C GLY A 61 -12.50 -0.21 -4.79
N GLY A 62 -11.28 0.06 -4.31
CA GLY A 62 -11.03 0.37 -2.90
C GLY A 62 -10.66 -0.82 -2.00
N ILE A 63 -10.75 -2.06 -2.48
CA ILE A 63 -10.35 -3.25 -1.71
C ILE A 63 -9.00 -3.80 -2.17
N ASN A 64 -8.24 -4.40 -1.25
CA ASN A 64 -6.96 -5.03 -1.55
C ASN A 64 -7.19 -6.38 -2.25
N VAL A 65 -6.56 -6.55 -3.41
CA VAL A 65 -6.64 -7.77 -4.26
C VAL A 65 -5.23 -8.26 -4.64
N THR A 66 -4.22 -7.93 -3.82
CA THR A 66 -2.80 -8.21 -4.12
C THR A 66 -2.56 -9.71 -4.34
N SER A 67 -3.06 -10.56 -3.45
CA SER A 67 -2.89 -12.01 -3.53
C SER A 67 -3.59 -12.61 -4.75
N ASP A 68 -4.80 -12.11 -5.08
CA ASP A 68 -5.54 -12.58 -6.25
C ASP A 68 -4.78 -12.27 -7.54
N ILE A 69 -4.25 -11.04 -7.65
CA ILE A 69 -3.44 -10.61 -8.80
C ILE A 69 -2.14 -11.42 -8.89
N GLN A 70 -1.50 -11.75 -7.77
CA GLN A 70 -0.32 -12.61 -7.75
C GLN A 70 -0.65 -14.03 -8.25
N GLY A 71 -1.82 -14.58 -7.89
CA GLY A 71 -2.30 -15.88 -8.36
C GLY A 71 -2.58 -15.96 -9.87
N LEU A 72 -2.72 -14.80 -10.54
CA LEU A 72 -2.95 -14.71 -11.99
C LEU A 72 -1.66 -14.59 -12.81
N ILE A 73 -0.48 -14.57 -12.18
CA ILE A 73 0.80 -14.47 -12.87
C ILE A 73 1.10 -15.79 -13.60
N GLU A 74 1.34 -15.70 -14.90
CA GLU A 74 1.74 -16.81 -15.75
C GLU A 74 3.23 -16.76 -16.04
N VAL A 75 3.89 -17.92 -16.19
CA VAL A 75 5.24 -18.00 -16.77
C VAL A 75 5.12 -18.13 -18.29
N ASP A 76 5.72 -17.20 -19.04
CA ASP A 76 5.82 -17.32 -20.49
C ASP A 76 6.95 -18.27 -20.87
N LYS A 77 6.58 -19.52 -21.21
CA LYS A 77 7.52 -20.59 -21.58
C LYS A 77 8.41 -20.22 -22.78
N SER A 78 7.94 -19.32 -23.64
CA SER A 78 8.69 -18.91 -24.84
C SER A 78 9.68 -17.78 -24.57
N SER A 79 9.37 -16.91 -23.61
CA SER A 79 10.04 -15.62 -23.46
C SER A 79 10.85 -15.46 -22.18
N GLN A 80 10.92 -16.52 -21.34
CA GLN A 80 11.69 -16.52 -20.08
C GLN A 80 11.35 -15.31 -19.18
N PHE A 81 10.08 -14.89 -19.14
CA PHE A 81 9.60 -13.91 -18.16
C PHE A 81 8.22 -14.30 -17.65
N GLN A 82 7.91 -13.88 -16.44
CA GLN A 82 6.55 -13.91 -15.91
C GLN A 82 5.72 -12.80 -16.54
N ARG A 83 4.41 -13.02 -16.73
CA ARG A 83 3.50 -12.02 -17.29
C ARG A 83 2.17 -12.06 -16.55
N LEU A 84 1.48 -10.93 -16.54
CA LEU A 84 0.10 -10.84 -16.09
C LEU A 84 -0.79 -10.47 -17.28
N LYS A 85 -1.89 -11.21 -17.46
CA LYS A 85 -2.93 -10.91 -18.44
C LYS A 85 -4.25 -10.69 -17.73
N LEU A 86 -4.83 -9.52 -17.91
CA LEU A 86 -6.13 -9.20 -17.32
C LEU A 86 -7.09 -8.80 -18.42
N ASN A 87 -8.31 -9.33 -18.33
CA ASN A 87 -9.41 -8.87 -19.16
C ASN A 87 -10.29 -7.95 -18.32
N MET A 88 -10.12 -6.64 -18.51
CA MET A 88 -10.82 -5.63 -17.72
C MET A 88 -12.34 -5.71 -17.84
N HIS A 89 -12.87 -6.29 -18.93
CA HIS A 89 -14.31 -6.47 -19.12
C HIS A 89 -14.92 -7.45 -18.12
N ILE A 90 -14.19 -8.52 -17.79
CA ILE A 90 -14.65 -9.58 -16.89
C ILE A 90 -13.91 -9.56 -15.54
N ILE A 91 -13.16 -8.51 -15.24
CA ILE A 91 -12.33 -8.47 -14.02
C ILE A 91 -13.15 -8.66 -12.73
N HIS A 92 -14.41 -8.25 -12.73
CA HIS A 92 -15.37 -8.45 -11.64
C HIS A 92 -15.71 -9.93 -11.38
N THR A 93 -15.44 -10.83 -12.32
CA THR A 93 -15.57 -12.29 -12.12
C THR A 93 -14.25 -12.93 -11.69
N GLN A 94 -13.12 -12.24 -11.88
CA GLN A 94 -11.79 -12.71 -11.54
C GLN A 94 -11.33 -12.26 -10.15
N LEU A 95 -11.75 -11.06 -9.73
CA LEU A 95 -11.43 -10.47 -8.43
C LEU A 95 -12.68 -10.45 -7.57
N LEU A 96 -12.74 -11.38 -6.61
CA LEU A 96 -13.90 -11.59 -5.74
C LEU A 96 -13.57 -11.24 -4.28
N PRO A 97 -14.52 -10.64 -3.54
CA PRO A 97 -15.83 -10.20 -4.00
C PRO A 97 -15.77 -8.92 -4.85
N ASP A 98 -16.75 -8.69 -5.73
CA ASP A 98 -16.95 -7.36 -6.32
C ASP A 98 -17.33 -6.41 -5.16
N PRO A 99 -16.51 -5.38 -4.86
CA PRO A 99 -16.73 -4.55 -3.68
C PRO A 99 -17.98 -3.68 -3.79
N GLU A 100 -18.40 -3.32 -5.01
CA GLU A 100 -19.52 -2.41 -5.26
C GLU A 100 -20.13 -2.72 -6.64
N ILE A 101 -21.17 -3.56 -6.69
CA ILE A 101 -21.75 -4.15 -7.92
C ILE A 101 -22.32 -3.11 -8.91
N THR A 102 -22.58 -1.87 -8.46
CA THR A 102 -23.18 -0.80 -9.28
C THR A 102 -22.25 0.37 -9.56
N ILE A 103 -21.03 0.34 -9.03
CA ILE A 103 -20.06 1.42 -9.16
C ILE A 103 -18.97 0.99 -10.12
N ILE A 104 -18.57 1.91 -10.99
CA ILE A 104 -17.42 1.69 -11.87
C ILE A 104 -16.17 1.78 -11.03
N LYS A 105 -15.34 0.74 -11.12
CA LYS A 105 -14.16 0.59 -10.28
C LYS A 105 -12.90 0.83 -11.09
N THR A 106 -11.84 1.23 -10.39
CA THR A 106 -10.49 1.19 -10.94
C THR A 106 -9.71 0.03 -10.33
N LEU A 107 -8.95 -0.65 -11.17
CA LEU A 107 -7.88 -1.56 -10.78
C LEU A 107 -6.59 -0.76 -10.74
N THR A 108 -5.92 -0.77 -9.59
CA THR A 108 -4.58 -0.22 -9.47
C THR A 108 -3.60 -1.31 -9.06
N ILE A 109 -2.41 -1.32 -9.67
CA ILE A 109 -1.37 -2.32 -9.38
C ILE A 109 -0.03 -1.60 -9.33
N LEU A 110 0.66 -1.67 -8.20
CA LEU A 110 2.07 -1.33 -8.09
C LEU A 110 2.90 -2.60 -8.29
N TYR A 111 3.83 -2.57 -9.23
CA TYR A 111 4.64 -3.74 -9.57
C TYR A 111 6.04 -3.36 -10.07
N GLN A 112 6.93 -4.33 -10.07
CA GLN A 112 8.27 -4.22 -10.65
C GLN A 112 8.69 -5.58 -11.23
N TYR A 113 9.60 -5.58 -12.20
CA TYR A 113 10.37 -6.78 -12.54
C TYR A 113 11.68 -6.81 -11.75
N ASP A 114 12.30 -7.99 -11.66
CA ASP A 114 13.65 -8.13 -11.06
C ASP A 114 14.61 -7.04 -11.54
N GLY A 115 15.14 -6.24 -10.60
CA GLY A 115 16.11 -5.18 -10.87
C GLY A 115 15.61 -4.02 -11.74
N GLY A 116 14.32 -3.99 -12.06
CA GLY A 116 13.72 -2.97 -12.92
C GLY A 116 13.12 -1.78 -12.15
N ASP A 117 12.58 -0.84 -12.92
CA ASP A 117 11.84 0.30 -12.38
C ASP A 117 10.51 -0.11 -11.75
N LEU A 118 10.03 0.75 -10.86
CA LEU A 118 8.69 0.64 -10.29
C LEU A 118 7.67 1.16 -11.30
N HIS A 119 6.58 0.42 -11.47
CA HIS A 119 5.49 0.78 -12.36
C HIS A 119 4.15 0.80 -11.61
N VAL A 120 3.27 1.69 -12.02
CA VAL A 120 1.87 1.68 -11.60
C VAL A 120 0.97 1.44 -12.81
N LEU A 121 0.07 0.48 -12.67
CA LEU A 121 -1.10 0.35 -13.52
C LEU A 121 -2.29 1.05 -12.87
N ASN A 122 -3.06 1.82 -13.63
CA ASN A 122 -4.35 2.36 -13.22
C ASN A 122 -5.35 2.21 -14.38
N ALA A 123 -6.29 1.28 -14.26
CA ALA A 123 -7.25 0.95 -15.32
C ALA A 123 -8.69 0.99 -14.79
N SER A 124 -9.57 1.65 -15.53
CA SER A 124 -11.02 1.62 -15.29
C SER A 124 -11.64 0.31 -15.78
N GLN A 125 -12.67 -0.18 -15.08
CA GLN A 125 -13.51 -1.30 -15.53
C GLN A 125 -14.05 -1.13 -16.96
N PHE A 126 -14.34 0.12 -17.36
CA PHE A 126 -14.87 0.43 -18.69
C PHE A 126 -13.82 0.80 -19.70
N ALA A 127 -12.52 0.64 -19.41
CA ALA A 127 -11.50 0.78 -20.42
C ALA A 127 -11.76 -0.30 -21.50
N PRO A 128 -12.31 0.07 -22.68
CA PRO A 128 -12.97 -0.89 -23.55
C PRO A 128 -11.93 -1.81 -24.17
N GLN A 129 -12.18 -3.13 -24.08
CA GLN A 129 -11.37 -4.17 -24.72
C GLN A 129 -9.88 -4.16 -24.32
N ILE A 130 -9.51 -3.61 -23.16
CA ILE A 130 -8.12 -3.67 -22.70
C ILE A 130 -7.86 -5.06 -22.11
N ASN A 131 -7.25 -5.91 -22.93
CA ASN A 131 -6.41 -6.98 -22.42
C ASN A 131 -5.14 -6.32 -21.90
N VAL A 132 -5.08 -6.04 -20.61
CA VAL A 132 -3.86 -5.53 -19.98
C VAL A 132 -2.86 -6.68 -20.02
N LYS A 133 -1.71 -6.42 -20.64
CA LYS A 133 -0.57 -7.32 -20.59
C LYS A 133 0.55 -6.60 -19.85
N ILE A 134 0.96 -7.14 -18.70
CA ILE A 134 2.17 -6.70 -18.01
C ILE A 134 3.32 -7.61 -18.43
N THR A 135 4.31 -7.02 -19.10
CA THR A 135 5.60 -7.60 -19.52
C THR A 135 6.71 -6.62 -19.15
N PRO A 136 8.00 -7.01 -19.20
CA PRO A 136 9.11 -6.08 -18.93
C PRO A 136 9.06 -4.81 -19.80
N THR A 137 8.48 -4.90 -21.00
CA THR A 137 8.36 -3.81 -21.98
C THR A 137 6.95 -3.23 -22.10
N ALA A 138 5.99 -3.63 -21.25
CA ALA A 138 4.57 -3.24 -21.40
C ALA A 138 4.32 -1.73 -21.28
N HIS A 139 5.24 -0.99 -20.67
CA HIS A 139 5.19 0.47 -20.60
C HIS A 139 5.59 1.15 -21.93
N LEU A 140 6.28 0.43 -22.81
CA LEU A 140 6.71 0.86 -24.16
C LEU A 140 5.68 0.52 -25.23
N ASP A 141 4.99 -0.63 -25.11
CA ASP A 141 4.04 -1.16 -26.10
C ASP A 141 2.68 -0.42 -26.14
N GLN A 142 2.56 0.69 -25.39
CA GLN A 142 1.35 1.52 -25.40
C GLN A 142 1.32 2.53 -26.55
N SER A 143 2.30 2.51 -27.47
CA SER A 143 2.59 3.59 -28.42
C SER A 143 2.14 3.38 -29.87
N THR A 144 1.40 2.34 -30.21
CA THR A 144 1.03 2.09 -31.63
C THR A 144 -0.48 2.14 -31.87
N GLY A 145 -1.02 3.34 -32.09
CA GLY A 145 -2.30 3.49 -32.80
C GLY A 145 -3.16 4.69 -32.39
N ILE A 146 -4.09 5.05 -33.30
CA ILE A 146 -5.11 6.12 -33.17
C ILE A 146 -5.94 6.01 -31.86
N ARG A 147 -5.96 4.84 -31.23
CA ARG A 147 -6.63 4.59 -29.94
C ARG A 147 -6.02 5.34 -28.74
N GLN A 148 -4.77 5.79 -28.81
CA GLN A 148 -4.11 6.50 -27.70
C GLN A 148 -4.71 7.89 -27.44
N ALA A 149 -5.27 8.54 -28.46
CA ALA A 149 -5.96 9.83 -28.30
C ALA A 149 -7.28 9.72 -27.53
N LEU A 150 -7.84 8.51 -27.42
CA LEU A 150 -9.13 8.24 -26.76
C LEU A 150 -8.99 7.55 -25.41
N PHE A 151 -7.82 6.95 -25.10
CA PHE A 151 -7.61 6.22 -23.85
C PHE A 151 -6.23 6.57 -23.25
N PRO A 152 -6.19 7.06 -22.00
CA PRO A 152 -4.94 7.44 -21.36
C PRO A 152 -4.01 6.23 -21.17
N LYS A 153 -2.71 6.51 -21.16
CA LYS A 153 -1.67 5.57 -20.79
C LYS A 153 -1.98 4.99 -19.40
N PHE A 154 -2.33 3.71 -19.33
CA PHE A 154 -2.76 3.07 -18.07
C PHE A 154 -1.59 2.45 -17.29
N ILE A 155 -0.40 2.33 -17.88
CA ILE A 155 0.83 1.96 -17.15
C ILE A 155 1.79 3.13 -17.17
N THR A 156 2.22 3.56 -15.99
CA THR A 156 3.22 4.62 -15.83
C THR A 156 4.45 4.07 -15.12
N THR A 157 5.63 4.27 -15.70
CA THR A 157 6.90 4.08 -14.99
C THR A 157 7.06 5.22 -13.97
N LEU A 158 7.33 4.86 -12.73
CA LEU A 158 7.57 5.81 -11.64
C LEU A 158 9.05 6.20 -11.68
N SER A 159 9.41 7.03 -12.67
CA SER A 159 10.75 7.58 -12.79
C SER A 159 10.95 8.70 -11.75
N GLY A 160 12.09 8.66 -11.06
CA GLY A 160 12.46 9.63 -10.02
C GLY A 160 12.34 9.08 -8.60
N ASN A 161 12.79 9.88 -7.64
CA ASN A 161 12.71 9.49 -6.22
C ASN A 161 11.24 9.48 -5.76
N PRO A 162 10.86 8.54 -4.87
CA PRO A 162 9.62 8.64 -4.13
C PRO A 162 9.45 10.03 -3.52
N TRP A 163 8.22 10.51 -3.48
CA TRP A 163 7.95 11.80 -2.87
C TRP A 163 8.16 11.71 -1.36
N ARG A 164 8.84 12.69 -0.78
CA ARG A 164 9.08 12.83 0.65
C ARG A 164 8.73 14.24 1.10
N SER A 165 8.34 14.39 2.37
CA SER A 165 8.10 15.69 2.98
C SER A 165 9.36 16.56 2.90
N ALA A 166 9.16 17.84 2.56
CA ALA A 166 10.23 18.82 2.47
C ALA A 166 10.83 19.19 3.85
N SER A 167 10.17 18.81 4.94
CA SER A 167 10.57 19.14 6.31
C SER A 167 11.88 18.47 6.79
N GLY A 168 12.54 17.66 5.95
CA GLY A 168 13.82 17.00 6.25
C GLY A 168 13.74 15.83 7.22
N ASN A 169 12.64 15.72 7.98
CA ASN A 169 12.38 14.66 8.96
C ASN A 169 11.32 13.65 8.48
N GLY A 170 10.93 13.70 7.20
CA GLY A 170 9.94 12.79 6.63
C GLY A 170 10.35 11.33 6.79
N ARG A 171 9.50 10.53 7.44
CA ARG A 171 9.65 9.09 7.64
C ARG A 171 8.88 8.27 6.62
N VAL A 172 8.08 8.92 5.78
CA VAL A 172 7.26 8.28 4.75
C VAL A 172 7.73 8.67 3.35
N GLU A 173 7.84 7.66 2.49
CA GLU A 173 8.05 7.78 1.06
C GLU A 173 6.77 7.42 0.31
N ILE A 174 6.16 8.39 -0.36
CA ILE A 174 4.99 8.15 -1.21
C ILE A 174 5.46 7.74 -2.60
N LEU A 175 5.08 6.53 -3.01
CA LEU A 175 5.44 5.95 -4.30
C LEU A 175 4.44 6.39 -5.38
N ALA A 176 3.15 6.25 -5.09
CA ALA A 176 2.08 6.66 -5.97
C ALA A 176 0.77 6.92 -5.20
N VAL A 177 0.03 7.92 -5.65
CA VAL A 177 -1.33 8.22 -5.20
C VAL A 177 -2.25 8.22 -6.40
N LEU A 178 -3.33 7.46 -6.32
CA LEU A 178 -4.30 7.26 -7.39
C LEU A 178 -5.66 7.68 -6.88
N TYR A 179 -6.44 8.37 -7.70
CA TYR A 179 -7.82 8.74 -7.42
C TYR A 179 -8.61 8.64 -8.72
N GLY A 180 -9.61 7.75 -8.75
CA GLY A 180 -10.26 7.35 -10.00
C GLY A 180 -9.22 6.90 -11.04
N THR A 181 -9.34 7.45 -12.24
CA THR A 181 -8.44 7.20 -13.39
C THR A 181 -7.17 8.07 -13.35
N GLY A 182 -7.03 8.98 -12.38
CA GLY A 182 -5.91 9.92 -12.30
C GLY A 182 -4.82 9.49 -11.32
N ARG A 183 -3.57 9.88 -11.61
CA ARG A 183 -2.46 9.88 -10.66
C ARG A 183 -2.34 11.27 -10.04
N ILE A 184 -2.26 11.33 -8.71
CA ILE A 184 -2.11 12.57 -7.97
C ILE A 184 -0.63 12.87 -7.78
N GLN A 185 -0.23 14.09 -8.15
CA GLN A 185 1.13 14.60 -8.00
C GLN A 185 1.18 15.98 -7.31
N THR A 186 0.03 16.48 -6.85
CA THR A 186 -0.10 17.79 -6.18
C THR A 186 0.67 17.78 -4.86
N PRO A 187 1.73 18.59 -4.69
CA PRO A 187 2.62 18.52 -3.53
C PRO A 187 1.91 18.64 -2.17
N ASP A 188 0.96 19.56 -2.05
CA ASP A 188 0.20 19.75 -0.79
C ASP A 188 -0.61 18.52 -0.39
N VAL A 189 -1.16 17.80 -1.37
CA VAL A 189 -1.90 16.55 -1.12
C VAL A 189 -0.94 15.46 -0.65
N LEU A 190 0.25 15.38 -1.25
CA LEU A 190 1.28 14.43 -0.85
C LEU A 190 1.82 14.72 0.56
N GLU A 191 1.99 15.99 0.91
CA GLU A 191 2.39 16.42 2.26
C GLU A 191 1.32 16.11 3.31
N ASP A 192 0.04 16.36 3.00
CA ASP A 192 -1.07 16.02 3.88
C ASP A 192 -1.14 14.50 4.13
N LEU A 193 -0.97 13.69 3.08
CA LEU A 193 -0.95 12.23 3.17
C LEU A 193 0.25 11.72 3.99
N ALA A 194 1.45 12.21 3.72
CA ALA A 194 2.63 11.82 4.50
C ALA A 194 2.49 12.22 5.97
N SER A 195 2.01 13.43 6.25
CA SER A 195 1.73 13.88 7.61
C SER A 195 0.70 12.98 8.31
N PHE A 196 -0.31 12.48 7.60
CA PHE A 196 -1.25 11.50 8.14
C PHE A 196 -0.57 10.17 8.48
N PHE A 197 0.20 9.58 7.55
CA PHE A 197 0.87 8.31 7.78
C PHE A 197 1.96 8.38 8.86
N GLU A 198 2.50 9.56 9.12
CA GLU A 198 3.44 9.84 10.20
C GLU A 198 2.76 10.15 11.55
N GLY A 199 1.42 10.15 11.60
CA GLY A 199 0.65 10.48 12.81
C GLY A 199 0.67 11.97 13.18
N ARG A 200 1.13 12.84 12.29
CA ARG A 200 1.18 14.30 12.47
C ARG A 200 -0.11 15.00 12.04
N ARG A 201 -1.06 14.28 11.44
CA ARG A 201 -2.35 14.78 10.99
C ARG A 201 -3.47 13.86 11.45
N GLY A 202 -4.58 14.46 11.86
CA GLY A 202 -5.83 13.74 12.15
C GLY A 202 -6.50 13.19 10.88
N GLN A 203 -7.73 12.71 11.04
CA GLN A 203 -8.50 12.05 9.98
C GLN A 203 -8.57 12.87 8.68
N ILE A 204 -8.30 12.23 7.55
CA ILE A 204 -8.51 12.80 6.21
C ILE A 204 -9.81 12.26 5.67
N ARG A 205 -10.66 13.14 5.12
CA ARG A 205 -11.80 12.73 4.28
C ARG A 205 -11.37 12.78 2.82
N THR A 206 -11.53 11.67 2.10
CA THR A 206 -11.05 11.54 0.72
C THR A 206 -12.12 12.02 -0.26
N THR A 207 -12.05 13.30 -0.62
CA THR A 207 -12.99 13.97 -1.53
C THR A 207 -12.26 14.63 -2.69
N THR A 208 -13.02 15.07 -3.71
CA THR A 208 -12.48 15.85 -4.84
C THR A 208 -11.76 17.10 -4.34
N GLU A 209 -12.31 17.75 -3.32
CA GLU A 209 -11.70 18.92 -2.69
C GLU A 209 -10.35 18.53 -2.09
N PHE A 210 -10.26 17.45 -1.30
CA PHE A 210 -8.99 16.99 -0.74
C PHE A 210 -7.93 16.74 -1.82
N PHE A 211 -8.28 16.00 -2.88
CA PHE A 211 -7.35 15.68 -3.96
C PHE A 211 -7.05 16.85 -4.91
N ARG A 212 -7.79 17.97 -4.80
CA ARG A 212 -7.68 19.18 -5.63
C ARG A 212 -7.94 18.95 -7.12
N THR A 213 -8.58 17.83 -7.47
CA THR A 213 -8.88 17.46 -8.85
C THR A 213 -10.02 16.44 -8.90
N ASP A 214 -10.85 16.50 -9.94
CA ASP A 214 -11.80 15.45 -10.29
C ASP A 214 -11.37 14.78 -11.60
N PRO A 215 -10.57 13.70 -11.52
CA PRO A 215 -10.08 13.03 -12.71
C PRO A 215 -11.15 12.19 -13.41
N TRP A 216 -12.32 12.01 -12.79
CA TRP A 216 -13.42 11.25 -13.37
C TRP A 216 -14.79 11.84 -13.00
N PRO A 217 -15.17 12.98 -13.60
CA PRO A 217 -16.41 13.67 -13.30
C PRO A 217 -17.65 12.80 -13.50
N GLY A 218 -18.63 12.95 -12.61
CA GLY A 218 -19.89 12.18 -12.65
C GLY A 218 -19.79 10.75 -12.11
N HIS A 219 -18.60 10.31 -11.68
CA HIS A 219 -18.39 8.99 -11.12
C HIS A 219 -17.82 9.06 -9.71
N ARG A 220 -18.29 8.15 -8.85
CA ARG A 220 -17.70 7.94 -7.53
C ARG A 220 -16.36 7.22 -7.71
N LYS A 221 -15.30 7.78 -7.13
CA LYS A 221 -13.92 7.33 -7.36
C LYS A 221 -13.43 6.43 -6.24
N SER A 222 -12.67 5.39 -6.57
CA SER A 222 -11.76 4.74 -5.61
C SER A 222 -10.45 5.52 -5.53
N TRP A 223 -9.78 5.47 -4.39
CA TRP A 223 -8.44 6.02 -4.20
C TRP A 223 -7.50 4.95 -3.65
N THR A 224 -6.21 5.08 -3.96
CA THR A 224 -5.16 4.20 -3.46
C THR A 224 -3.90 5.01 -3.20
N VAL A 225 -3.24 4.75 -2.07
CA VAL A 225 -1.93 5.29 -1.74
C VAL A 225 -0.96 4.14 -1.53
N TYR A 226 0.08 4.12 -2.35
CA TYR A 226 1.24 3.26 -2.18
C TYR A 226 2.36 4.07 -1.54
N PHE A 227 2.84 3.61 -0.39
CA PHE A 227 3.91 4.27 0.32
C PHE A 227 4.79 3.25 1.02
N ARG A 228 5.91 3.69 1.59
CA ARG A 228 6.72 2.89 2.52
C ARG A 228 7.34 3.81 3.55
N PHE A 229 7.78 3.23 4.66
CA PHE A 229 8.60 3.98 5.61
C PHE A 229 10.03 4.05 5.11
N VAL A 230 10.71 5.18 5.33
CA VAL A 230 12.11 5.37 4.97
C VAL A 230 12.95 4.26 5.61
N GLY A 231 13.82 3.64 4.81
CA GLY A 231 14.65 2.51 5.24
C GLY A 231 13.96 1.15 5.22
N SER A 232 12.64 1.10 4.99
CA SER A 232 11.90 -0.15 4.80
C SER A 232 11.79 -0.51 3.32
N GLY A 233 12.03 -1.78 2.99
CA GLY A 233 11.70 -2.34 1.68
C GLY A 233 10.21 -2.68 1.52
N LEU A 234 9.44 -2.66 2.61
CA LEU A 234 8.03 -3.07 2.61
C LEU A 234 7.13 -1.94 2.13
N VAL A 235 6.43 -2.19 1.02
CA VAL A 235 5.38 -1.30 0.51
C VAL A 235 4.10 -1.51 1.30
N GLN A 236 3.54 -0.40 1.76
CA GLN A 236 2.21 -0.28 2.32
C GLN A 236 1.22 0.18 1.25
N CYS A 237 0.03 -0.38 1.29
CA CYS A 237 -1.07 -0.06 0.37
C CYS A 237 -2.32 0.24 1.18
N VAL A 238 -2.83 1.46 1.06
CA VAL A 238 -4.07 1.90 1.71
C VAL A 238 -5.02 2.42 0.64
N SER A 239 -6.28 2.05 0.73
CA SER A 239 -7.26 2.30 -0.33
C SER A 239 -8.65 2.44 0.24
N GLY A 240 -9.55 3.00 -0.55
CA GLY A 240 -10.95 3.09 -0.21
C GLY A 240 -11.76 3.79 -1.28
N MET A 241 -13.02 4.04 -0.95
CA MET A 241 -13.93 4.79 -1.80
C MET A 241 -13.97 6.27 -1.40
N GLU A 242 -14.23 7.13 -2.38
CA GLU A 242 -14.51 8.54 -2.19
C GLU A 242 -15.63 8.77 -1.16
N ASN A 243 -15.51 9.90 -0.46
CA ASN A 243 -16.38 10.37 0.62
C ASN A 243 -16.29 9.54 1.91
N ARG A 244 -15.32 8.63 2.02
CA ARG A 244 -14.98 7.93 3.26
C ARG A 244 -13.79 8.59 3.95
N ALA A 245 -13.60 8.24 5.21
CA ALA A 245 -12.36 8.57 5.89
C ALA A 245 -11.22 7.72 5.34
N LEU A 246 -10.02 8.29 5.30
CA LEU A 246 -8.80 7.53 5.14
C LEU A 246 -8.55 6.80 6.46
N GLU A 247 -8.57 5.46 6.40
CA GLU A 247 -8.36 4.58 7.55
C GLU A 247 -7.10 3.75 7.32
N LEU A 248 -6.27 3.62 8.36
CA LEU A 248 -5.14 2.70 8.33
C LEU A 248 -5.64 1.27 8.51
N PRO A 249 -5.18 0.30 7.70
CA PRO A 249 -5.55 -1.09 7.87
C PRO A 249 -4.92 -1.72 9.12
N TRP A 250 -3.91 -1.07 9.73
CA TRP A 250 -3.42 -1.39 11.06
C TRP A 250 -3.78 -0.24 12.02
N ARG A 251 -4.68 -0.52 12.97
CA ARG A 251 -4.76 0.31 14.19
C ARG A 251 -3.69 -0.19 15.15
N GLN A 252 -2.82 0.70 15.62
CA GLN A 252 -2.04 0.43 16.82
C GLN A 252 -3.05 0.20 17.96
N GLY A 253 -2.93 -0.96 18.61
CA GLY A 253 -3.62 -1.25 19.86
C GLY A 253 -3.07 -0.40 21.00
#